data_AF-A0A6P0HY77-F1
#
_entry.id   AF-A0A6P0HY77-F1
#
_cell.length_a   1.000
_cell.length_b   1.000
_cell.length_c   1.000
_cell.angle_alpha   90.00
_cell.angle_beta   90.00
_cell.angle_gamma   90.00
#
_symmetry.space_group_name_H-M   'P 1'
#
loop_
_entity.id
_entity.type
_entity.pdbx_description
1 polymer ?
#
loop_
_entity_poly.entity_id
_entity_poly.type
_entity_poly.pdbx_seq_one_letter_code
_entity_poly.pdbx_strand_id
1 'polypeptide(L)' 'MFFHEQLYRSPEIMTKLKNLSITICGAGALGANITENLARSGFNKLRVIDC' A
#
# COMPACT_ATOMS: atom_id res chain seq x y z
N MET A 1 -13.59 -20.39 -2.72
CA MET A 1 -13.41 -18.99 -2.28
C MET A 1 -11.95 -18.51 -2.32
N PHE A 2 -11.04 -19.18 -3.06
CA PHE A 2 -9.61 -18.82 -3.13
C PHE A 2 -9.13 -18.28 -4.49
N PHE A 3 -9.95 -18.38 -5.54
CA PHE A 3 -9.53 -18.06 -6.91
C PHE A 3 -9.23 -16.56 -7.10
N HIS A 4 -9.99 -15.68 -6.44
CA HIS A 4 -9.76 -14.23 -6.47
C HIS A 4 -8.44 -13.85 -5.76
N GLU A 5 -8.12 -14.48 -4.63
CA GLU A 5 -6.84 -14.27 -3.94
C GLU A 5 -5.66 -14.82 -4.75
N GLN A 6 -5.81 -15.96 -5.41
CA GLN A 6 -4.77 -16.50 -6.29
C GLN A 6 -4.50 -15.58 -7.49
N LEU A 7 -5.53 -14.97 -8.08
CA LEU A 7 -5.38 -14.06 -9.22
C LEU A 7 -4.82 -12.69 -8.84
N TYR A 8 -5.31 -12.09 -7.74
CA TYR A 8 -5.03 -10.68 -7.42
C TYR A 8 -4.12 -10.47 -6.21
N ARG A 9 -3.93 -11.50 -5.39
CA ARG A 9 -3.17 -11.47 -4.15
C ARG A 9 -2.13 -12.58 -4.10
N SER A 10 -1.63 -12.96 -5.27
CA SER A 10 -0.61 -13.99 -5.42
C SER A 10 0.66 -13.59 -4.64
N PRO A 11 1.46 -14.56 -4.16
CA PRO A 11 2.71 -14.28 -3.45
C PRO A 11 3.66 -13.37 -4.23
N GLU A 12 3.69 -13.49 -5.56
CA GLU A 12 4.52 -12.71 -6.47
C GLU A 12 4.08 -11.23 -6.45
N ILE A 13 2.78 -10.96 -6.60
CA ILE A 13 2.24 -9.61 -6.56
C ILE A 13 2.45 -8.99 -5.18
N MET A 14 2.16 -9.74 -4.10
CA MET A 14 2.35 -9.24 -2.74
C MET A 14 3.81 -8.91 -2.44
N THR A 15 4.75 -9.69 -2.95
CA THR A 15 6.19 -9.41 -2.85
C THR A 15 6.59 -8.17 -3.64
N LYS A 16 5.98 -7.96 -4.81
CA LYS A 16 6.18 -6.74 -5.61
C LYS A 16 5.68 -5.51 -4.85
N LEU A 17 4.47 -5.54 -4.28
CA LEU A 17 3.90 -4.43 -3.52
C LEU A 17 4.76 -4.04 -2.30
N LYS A 18 5.30 -5.03 -1.57
CA LYS A 18 6.27 -4.85 -0.47
C LYS A 18 7.63 -4.27 -0.90
N ASN A 19 7.88 -4.08 -2.19
CA ASN A 19 9.13 -3.52 -2.66
C ASN A 19 8.97 -2.15 -3.30
N LEU A 20 7.74 -1.75 -3.60
CA LEU A 20 7.42 -0.43 -4.13
C LEU A 20 7.54 0.63 -3.03
N SER A 21 8.36 1.64 -3.30
CA SER A 21 8.47 2.83 -2.46
C SER A 21 7.43 3.86 -2.89
N ILE A 22 6.56 4.28 -1.96
CA ILE A 22 5.54 5.30 -2.21
C ILE A 22 5.79 6.47 -1.28
N THR A 23 5.78 7.68 -1.84
CA THR A 23 5.81 8.92 -1.08
C THR A 23 4.47 9.63 -1.20
N ILE A 24 3.91 10.02 -0.06
CA ILE A 24 2.68 10.80 0.06
C ILE A 24 3.06 12.18 0.61
N CYS A 25 2.67 13.24 -0.11
CA CYS A 25 2.85 14.61 0.35
C CYS A 25 1.51 15.14 0.90
N GLY A 26 1.52 15.59 2.15
CA GLY A 26 0.36 15.94 2.95
C GLY A 26 -0.12 14.77 3.82
N ALA A 27 -0.29 15.01 5.12
CA ALA A 27 -0.83 14.07 6.10
C ALA A 27 -2.21 14.50 6.63
N GLY A 28 -2.89 15.43 5.95
CA GLY A 28 -4.29 15.76 6.18
C GLY A 28 -5.24 14.59 5.87
N ALA A 29 -6.55 14.82 5.95
CA ALA A 29 -7.57 13.75 5.86
C ALA A 29 -7.39 12.79 4.65
N LEU A 30 -7.07 13.33 3.48
CA LEU A 30 -6.84 12.52 2.28
C LEU A 30 -5.54 11.71 2.37
N GLY A 31 -4.44 12.36 2.75
CA GLY A 31 -3.12 11.71 2.84
C GLY A 31 -3.08 10.61 3.89
N ALA A 32 -3.71 10.86 5.06
CA ALA A 32 -3.85 9.88 6.12
C ALA A 32 -4.69 8.67 5.68
N ASN A 33 -5.84 8.90 5.04
CA ASN A 33 -6.71 7.82 4.54
C ASN A 33 -6.01 6.97 3.47
N ILE A 34 -5.32 7.60 2.51
CA ILE A 34 -4.54 6.90 1.48
C ILE A 34 -3.44 6.06 2.13
N THR A 35 -2.68 6.66 3.05
CA THR A 35 -1.56 5.98 3.73
C THR A 35 -2.05 4.75 4.50
N GLU A 36 -3.16 4.86 5.23
CA GLU A 36 -3.75 3.76 6.01
C GLU A 36 -4.19 2.61 5.08
N ASN A 37 -4.88 2.91 3.99
CA ASN A 37 -5.32 1.91 3.03
C ASN A 37 -4.16 1.22 2.31
N LEU A 38 -3.10 1.96 1.97
CA LEU A 38 -1.88 1.39 1.38
C LEU A 38 -1.18 0.45 2.36
N ALA A 39 -1.02 0.86 3.62
CA ALA A 39 -0.42 0.01 4.65
C ALA A 39 -1.19 -1.30 4.81
N ARG A 40 -2.53 -1.23 4.87
CA ARG A 40 -3.40 -2.41 4.96
C ARG A 40 -3.40 -3.30 3.72
N SER A 41 -3.12 -2.71 2.56
CA SER A 41 -3.06 -3.45 1.30
C SER A 41 -1.77 -4.27 1.16
N GLY A 42 -0.75 -4.00 1.97
CA GLY A 42 0.51 -4.76 2.01
C GLY A 42 1.74 -3.99 1.52
N PHE A 43 1.61 -2.67 1.30
CA PHE A 43 2.75 -1.79 1.06
C PHE A 43 3.49 -1.53 2.38
N ASN A 44 4.82 -1.62 2.36
CA ASN A 44 5.66 -1.49 3.56
C ASN A 44 6.66 -0.32 3.51
N LYS A 45 6.91 0.26 2.33
CA LYS A 45 7.84 1.37 2.11
C LYS A 45 7.05 2.65 1.84
N LEU A 46 6.32 3.10 2.84
CA LEU A 46 5.52 4.34 2.79
C LEU A 46 6.29 5.47 3.47
N ARG A 47 6.45 6.59 2.76
CA ARG A 47 6.98 7.84 3.30
C ARG A 47 5.90 8.90 3.23
N VAL A 48 5.53 9.48 4.37
CA VAL A 48 4.64 10.63 4.41
C VAL A 48 5.47 11.87 4.73
N ILE A 49 5.26 12.94 3.98
CA ILE A 49 5.90 14.24 4.18
C ILE A 49 4.78 15.25 4.37
N ASP A 50 4.82 16.01 5.46
CA ASP A 50 3.91 17.13 5.70
C ASP A 50 4.69 18.30 6.32
N CYS A 51 4.24 19.53 6.08
CA CYS A 51 4.94 20.77 6.47
C CYS A 51 4.46 21.32 7.83
#